data_AF-A0A8B3L1F5-F1
#
_entry.id   AF-A0A8B3L1F5-F1
#
_cell.length_a   1.000
_cell.length_b   1.000
_cell.length_c   1.000
_cell.angle_alpha   90.00
_cell.angle_beta   90.00
_cell.angle_gamma   90.00
#
_symmetry.space_group_name_H-M   'P 1'
#
loop_
_entity.id
_entity.type
_entity.pdbx_description
1 polymer ?
#
loop_
_entity_poly.entity_id
_entity_poly.type
_entity_poly.pdbx_seq_one_letter_code
_entity_poly.pdbx_strand_id
1 'polypeptide(L)'
;AKPSPTDDPSGPAYTGRVMKIFEKRSEAVLGVFRVLKDGTFRIEPVERRQPELIVDKEFQNGAKNGDLVEVEPARASRYGLPRAKVLAVLGSLTSEKAVSMIAIHAHDIPHVFPAHVIAEADAVKPVSLAGREDWRDLPLVTIDPADAKDHDDAVFATPDTDKKNPGGVIVTVAIADVAAYVRYGTPLDREALKRGNSVYFPDRVVPMLPERISNDLCSLREAEDRPAIAVRMTFSAEGRKLRHSFHRIMMKSAAKLAYPQAQAGIDGVPDDKTGPILEGVLKPLWDAYAVLKRGRDSRQPLELELPERKILLKPDGTVDRVVVPERLDAHKLIEEFMIQANVAAAETLEGKKEPLVYRIHDAPSLAKQESLREFLHTLGLSLARGAQMRPGQFNGILERVRGADNEALVNEVVLRSQSQAEYSPKNIGHFGLNLRRYAHFTSPIRRYADLIVHRGLIAALGLGPGGLTQQEADRLEEVGALISATERRAMAAERDTVDRLIAAYLAERINDTFDARISGVAKAGLFVQLPQYGADGFIPVSSLDGDYYIYDETARSLFGERTGKGYQLADRVEVRLLEVAPMAGAMRFEMLSDPKPLPGSRRSFHKTKGRARASQSRMGPRGRRR
;
A
#
# COMPACT_ATOMS: atom_id res chain seq x y z
N ALA A 1 -15.92 10.99 24.08
CA ALA A 1 -17.25 11.64 24.19
C ALA A 1 -18.12 10.80 25.13
N LYS A 2 -19.14 11.39 25.79
CA LYS A 2 -20.16 10.61 26.51
C LYS A 2 -21.36 10.41 25.58
N PRO A 3 -21.72 9.17 25.21
CA PRO A 3 -22.92 8.91 24.42
C PRO A 3 -24.16 9.01 25.32
N SER A 4 -25.21 9.64 24.80
CA SER A 4 -26.53 9.71 25.41
C SER A 4 -27.57 9.29 24.38
N PRO A 5 -28.56 8.45 24.73
CA PRO A 5 -29.69 8.17 23.85
C PRO A 5 -30.49 9.45 23.61
N THR A 6 -31.09 9.53 22.43
CA THR A 6 -31.83 10.71 21.98
C THR A 6 -33.33 10.44 22.11
N ASP A 7 -34.07 11.37 22.72
CA ASP A 7 -35.53 11.26 22.90
C ASP A 7 -36.33 11.75 21.67
N ASP A 8 -35.63 12.16 20.60
CA ASP A 8 -36.24 12.63 19.34
C ASP A 8 -36.55 11.43 18.42
N PRO A 9 -37.85 11.15 18.11
CA PRO A 9 -38.25 10.06 17.23
C PRO A 9 -37.75 10.19 15.78
N SER A 10 -37.28 11.37 15.39
CA SER A 10 -36.75 11.70 14.06
C SER A 10 -35.23 11.90 14.02
N GLY A 11 -34.56 11.85 15.17
CA GLY A 11 -33.12 12.09 15.31
C GLY A 11 -32.26 10.83 15.27
N PRO A 12 -30.92 10.97 15.26
CA PRO A 12 -30.00 9.84 15.39
C PRO A 12 -30.18 9.14 16.74
N ALA A 13 -29.99 7.81 16.82
CA ALA A 13 -30.26 7.03 18.04
C ALA A 13 -29.42 7.42 19.26
N TYR A 14 -28.27 8.07 19.03
CA TYR A 14 -27.38 8.57 20.07
C TYR A 14 -26.82 9.93 19.70
N THR A 15 -26.62 10.78 20.70
CA THR A 15 -25.84 12.01 20.60
C THR A 15 -24.61 11.91 21.51
N GLY A 16 -23.53 12.61 21.14
CA GLY A 16 -22.28 12.60 21.90
C GLY A 16 -21.87 14.01 22.29
N ARG A 17 -21.55 14.23 23.58
CA ARG A 17 -20.93 15.48 24.04
C ARG A 17 -19.43 15.27 24.28
N VAL A 18 -18.61 16.16 23.75
CA VAL A 18 -17.17 16.19 24.06
C VAL A 18 -17.02 16.55 25.54
N MET A 19 -16.51 15.60 26.33
CA MET A 19 -16.38 15.73 27.79
C MET A 19 -15.04 16.34 28.20
N LYS A 20 -13.99 16.02 27.47
CA LYS A 20 -12.61 16.45 27.74
C LYS A 20 -11.83 16.38 26.44
N ILE A 21 -11.09 17.44 26.15
CA ILE A 21 -10.09 17.46 25.10
C ILE A 21 -8.77 17.20 25.82
N PHE A 22 -8.10 16.08 25.51
CA PHE A 22 -6.75 15.84 26.03
C PHE A 22 -5.81 16.86 25.40
N GLU A 23 -4.79 17.32 26.14
CA GLU A 23 -3.79 18.25 25.61
C GLU A 23 -3.15 17.64 24.36
N LYS A 24 -3.54 18.16 23.19
CA LYS A 24 -2.69 18.10 22.02
C LYS A 24 -1.44 18.89 22.41
N ARG A 25 -0.26 18.27 22.34
CA ARG A 25 0.97 19.05 22.12
C ARG A 25 0.65 20.01 20.97
N SER A 26 1.13 21.24 21.07
CA SER A 26 1.06 22.21 19.97
C SER A 26 1.84 21.63 18.80
N GLU A 27 1.20 20.76 18.02
CA GLU A 27 1.73 20.19 16.81
C GLU A 27 1.89 21.35 15.85
N ALA A 28 3.11 21.52 15.36
CA ALA A 28 3.36 22.48 14.31
C ALA A 28 2.47 22.13 13.11
N VAL A 29 1.88 23.15 12.52
CA VAL A 29 0.95 23.05 11.40
C VAL A 29 1.67 23.54 10.15
N LEU A 30 1.39 22.91 9.01
CA LEU A 30 1.87 23.42 7.74
C LEU A 30 0.89 24.40 7.12
N GLY A 31 1.44 25.42 6.48
CA GLY A 31 0.65 26.29 5.63
C GLY A 31 1.51 27.12 4.70
N VAL A 32 0.85 27.88 3.84
CA VAL A 32 1.50 28.73 2.86
C VAL A 32 1.60 30.13 3.40
N PHE A 33 2.82 30.65 3.47
CA PHE A 33 3.04 32.03 3.86
C PHE A 33 2.58 32.97 2.75
N ARG A 34 1.60 33.84 3.04
CA ARG A 34 1.07 34.84 2.14
C ARG A 34 1.29 36.25 2.68
N VAL A 35 1.69 37.13 1.78
CA VAL A 35 1.72 38.56 2.04
C VAL A 35 0.51 39.19 1.36
N LEU A 36 -0.45 39.66 2.16
CA LEU A 36 -1.65 40.33 1.64
C LEU A 36 -1.33 41.74 1.14
N LYS A 37 -2.25 42.32 0.35
CA LYS A 37 -2.09 43.66 -0.23
C LYS A 37 -1.95 44.77 0.83
N ASP A 38 -2.50 44.54 2.02
CA ASP A 38 -2.40 45.45 3.17
C ASP A 38 -1.10 45.27 3.98
N GLY A 39 -0.20 44.38 3.54
CA GLY A 39 1.07 44.08 4.19
C GLY A 39 0.97 43.10 5.35
N THR A 40 -0.23 42.57 5.66
CA THR A 40 -0.39 41.55 6.69
C THR A 40 0.12 40.19 6.21
N PHE A 41 0.69 39.42 7.14
CA PHE A 41 1.17 38.06 6.85
C PHE A 41 0.14 37.04 7.31
N ARG A 42 -0.28 36.18 6.38
CA ARG A 42 -1.20 35.07 6.64
C ARG A 42 -0.57 33.74 6.32
N ILE A 43 -1.03 32.72 7.03
CA ILE A 43 -0.80 31.33 6.68
C ILE A 43 -2.10 30.79 6.11
N GLU A 44 -2.10 30.49 4.80
CA GLU A 44 -3.17 29.72 4.19
C GLU A 44 -2.98 28.24 4.54
N PRO A 45 -4.02 27.56 5.03
CA PRO A 45 -3.91 26.16 5.41
C PRO A 45 -3.76 25.26 4.17
N VAL A 46 -2.90 24.25 4.26
CA VAL A 46 -2.80 23.21 3.21
C VAL A 46 -3.96 22.21 3.28
N GLU A 47 -4.65 22.13 4.42
CA GLU A 47 -5.85 21.33 4.61
C GLU A 47 -7.09 22.21 4.76
N ARG A 48 -8.14 21.95 3.98
CA ARG A 48 -9.40 22.73 3.99
C ARG A 48 -10.09 22.86 5.35
N ARG A 49 -9.79 21.97 6.31
CA ARG A 49 -10.42 21.96 7.64
C ARG A 49 -9.70 22.85 8.66
N GLN A 50 -8.48 23.30 8.36
CA GLN A 50 -7.70 24.12 9.26
C GLN A 50 -8.04 25.61 9.03
N PRO A 51 -8.04 26.45 10.08
CA PRO A 51 -8.23 27.88 9.91
C PRO A 51 -6.98 28.55 9.34
N GLU A 52 -7.15 29.70 8.69
CA GLU A 52 -6.04 30.60 8.41
C GLU A 52 -5.39 31.10 9.71
N LEU A 53 -4.10 31.42 9.66
CA LEU A 53 -3.36 31.99 10.80
C LEU A 53 -2.77 33.34 10.42
N ILE A 54 -2.59 34.22 11.41
CA ILE A 54 -1.87 35.49 11.25
C ILE A 54 -0.46 35.34 11.81
N VAL A 55 0.53 35.88 11.11
CA VAL A 55 1.92 35.92 11.57
C VAL A 55 2.32 37.38 11.78
N ASP A 56 2.79 37.72 12.98
CA ASP A 56 3.37 39.04 13.22
C ASP A 56 4.78 39.09 12.59
N LYS A 57 5.22 40.28 12.14
CA LYS A 57 6.46 40.43 11.35
C LYS A 57 7.72 39.87 12.04
N GLU A 58 7.78 39.95 13.36
CA GLU A 58 8.87 39.40 14.17
C GLU A 58 8.95 37.87 14.14
N PHE A 59 7.85 37.19 13.82
CA PHE A 59 7.76 35.73 13.73
C PHE A 59 7.76 35.20 12.28
N GLN A 60 8.15 36.03 11.31
CA GLN A 60 8.23 35.66 9.89
C GLN A 60 9.31 34.60 9.60
N ASN A 61 10.39 34.58 10.40
CA ASN A 61 11.52 33.66 10.26
C ASN A 61 12.06 33.53 8.81
N GLY A 62 12.12 34.66 8.09
CA GLY A 62 12.64 34.72 6.72
C GLY A 62 11.72 34.18 5.62
N ALA A 63 10.50 33.73 5.94
CA ALA A 63 9.53 33.24 4.97
C ALA A 63 9.16 34.29 3.91
N LYS A 64 9.12 33.88 2.65
CA LYS A 64 8.71 34.71 1.51
C LYS A 64 7.29 34.34 1.08
N ASN A 65 6.65 35.26 0.36
CA ASN A 65 5.32 35.02 -0.19
C ASN A 65 5.32 33.78 -1.09
N GLY A 66 4.47 32.80 -0.79
CA GLY A 66 4.37 31.53 -1.49
C GLY A 66 5.28 30.42 -0.95
N ASP A 67 6.00 30.63 0.15
CA ASP A 67 6.74 29.56 0.81
C ASP A 67 5.80 28.65 1.61
N LEU A 68 6.06 27.34 1.53
CA LEU A 68 5.52 26.38 2.48
C LEU A 68 6.30 26.52 3.80
N VAL A 69 5.57 26.74 4.89
CA VAL A 69 6.14 26.97 6.20
C VAL A 69 5.54 26.03 7.24
N GLU A 70 6.37 25.64 8.19
CA GLU A 70 5.95 24.98 9.42
C GLU A 70 5.76 26.07 10.49
N VAL A 71 4.58 26.11 11.10
CA VAL A 71 4.20 27.15 12.07
C VAL A 71 3.69 26.56 13.36
N GLU A 72 4.02 27.20 14.48
CA GLU A 72 3.46 26.87 15.79
C GLU A 72 2.26 27.80 16.05
N PRO A 73 1.02 27.28 16.12
CA PRO A 73 -0.14 28.10 16.44
C PRO A 73 -0.04 28.59 17.90
N ALA A 74 -0.14 29.90 18.10
CA ALA A 74 -0.37 30.46 19.42
C ALA A 74 -1.81 30.20 19.86
N ARG A 75 -2.08 30.22 21.18
CA ARG A 75 -3.43 30.04 21.72
C ARG A 75 -4.41 31.01 21.05
N ALA A 76 -5.47 30.45 20.45
CA ALA A 76 -6.49 31.23 19.78
C ALA A 76 -7.14 32.24 20.75
N SER A 77 -7.19 33.50 20.33
CA SER A 77 -8.02 34.53 20.96
C SER A 77 -9.50 34.13 20.84
N ARG A 78 -10.35 34.61 21.76
CA ARG A 78 -11.80 34.39 21.72
C ARG A 78 -12.46 35.03 20.48
N TYR A 79 -11.76 35.94 19.81
CA TYR A 79 -12.16 36.64 18.57
C TYR A 79 -10.98 36.80 17.60
N GLY A 80 -11.24 36.68 16.30
CA GLY A 80 -10.24 36.85 15.22
C GLY A 80 -9.51 35.55 14.81
N LEU A 81 -8.68 35.64 13.77
CA LEU A 81 -7.84 34.51 13.36
C LEU A 81 -6.78 34.21 14.43
N PRO A 82 -6.41 32.93 14.66
CA PRO A 82 -5.33 32.59 15.57
C PRO A 82 -4.00 33.15 15.06
N ARG A 83 -3.12 33.53 16.00
CA ARG A 83 -1.74 33.90 15.67
C ARG A 83 -0.86 32.67 15.57
N ALA A 84 0.24 32.76 14.84
CA ALA A 84 1.26 31.73 14.76
C ALA A 84 2.66 32.31 14.58
N LYS A 85 3.67 31.51 14.90
CA LYS A 85 5.08 31.81 14.61
C LYS A 85 5.63 30.81 13.60
N VAL A 86 6.41 31.29 12.63
CA VAL A 86 7.09 30.43 11.67
C VAL A 86 8.27 29.75 12.35
N LEU A 87 8.25 28.42 12.43
CA LEU A 87 9.33 27.60 12.96
C LEU A 87 10.40 27.33 11.89
N ALA A 88 9.96 26.99 10.68
CA ALA A 88 10.85 26.67 9.57
C ALA A 88 10.21 27.00 8.21
N VAL A 89 11.05 27.33 7.24
CA VAL A 89 10.68 27.47 5.83
C VAL A 89 11.05 26.17 5.12
N LEU A 90 10.05 25.43 4.63
CA LEU A 90 10.23 24.11 4.03
C LEU A 90 10.55 24.16 2.53
N GLY A 91 10.31 25.32 1.91
CA GLY A 91 10.66 25.59 0.51
C GLY A 91 9.55 26.35 -0.23
N SER A 92 9.81 26.65 -1.50
CA SER A 92 8.80 27.27 -2.35
C SER A 92 7.73 26.24 -2.74
N LEU A 93 6.46 26.67 -2.77
CA LEU A 93 5.32 25.87 -3.18
C LEU A 93 5.43 25.21 -4.56
N THR A 94 6.23 25.79 -5.45
CA THR A 94 6.44 25.25 -6.81
C THR A 94 7.41 24.08 -6.83
N SER A 95 8.00 23.70 -5.69
CA SER A 95 8.92 22.58 -5.60
C SER A 95 8.22 21.31 -5.12
N GLU A 96 8.58 20.18 -5.72
CA GLU A 96 8.11 18.85 -5.32
C GLU A 96 8.31 18.55 -3.84
N LYS A 97 9.43 19.05 -3.30
CA LYS A 97 9.79 18.90 -1.89
C LYS A 97 8.68 19.41 -0.98
N ALA A 98 7.95 20.44 -1.39
CA ALA A 98 6.83 20.96 -0.63
C ALA A 98 5.66 19.96 -0.60
N VAL A 99 5.35 19.28 -1.71
CA VAL A 99 4.21 18.35 -1.81
C VAL A 99 4.38 17.15 -0.90
N SER A 100 5.53 16.46 -0.98
CA SER A 100 5.83 15.31 -0.13
C SER A 100 5.91 15.71 1.35
N MET A 101 6.44 16.91 1.66
CA MET A 101 6.42 17.42 3.03
C MET A 101 5.00 17.66 3.54
N ILE A 102 4.07 18.13 2.71
CA ILE A 102 2.68 18.25 3.15
C ILE A 102 2.11 16.90 3.56
N ALA A 103 2.29 15.85 2.75
CA ALA A 103 1.82 14.52 3.09
C ALA A 103 2.52 13.94 4.34
N ILE A 104 3.83 14.16 4.49
CA ILE A 104 4.59 13.76 5.68
C ILE A 104 4.00 14.35 6.96
N HIS A 105 3.66 15.63 6.96
CA HIS A 105 3.09 16.29 8.14
C HIS A 105 1.60 15.95 8.32
N ALA A 106 0.79 15.95 7.27
CA ALA A 106 -0.64 15.63 7.34
C ALA A 106 -0.90 14.23 7.90
N HIS A 107 0.04 13.31 7.71
CA HIS A 107 -0.03 11.93 8.18
C HIS A 107 0.82 11.66 9.43
N ASP A 108 1.49 12.66 10.03
CA ASP A 108 2.39 12.47 11.18
C ASP A 108 3.48 11.41 10.95
N ILE A 109 4.14 11.45 9.78
CA ILE A 109 5.24 10.55 9.44
C ILE A 109 6.55 11.06 10.09
N PRO A 110 7.19 10.25 10.96
CA PRO A 110 8.48 10.61 11.55
C PRO A 110 9.56 10.63 10.46
N HIS A 111 10.02 11.82 10.07
CA HIS A 111 11.01 11.97 9.01
C HIS A 111 12.41 12.37 9.55
N VAL A 112 12.47 13.17 10.61
CA VAL A 112 13.74 13.56 11.25
C VAL A 112 14.22 12.49 12.24
N PHE A 113 15.46 12.03 12.10
CA PHE A 113 16.08 11.15 13.09
C PHE A 113 16.57 11.96 14.30
N PRO A 114 16.26 11.52 15.54
CA PRO A 114 16.82 12.16 16.73
C PRO A 114 18.35 12.09 16.77
N ALA A 115 19.00 13.12 17.33
CA ALA A 115 20.47 13.21 17.38
C ALA A 115 21.14 12.00 18.05
N HIS A 116 20.52 11.45 19.10
CA HIS A 116 21.05 10.27 19.79
C HIS A 116 20.92 8.97 18.97
N VAL A 117 19.98 8.90 18.02
CA VAL A 117 19.85 7.78 17.06
C VAL A 117 20.94 7.87 16.00
N ILE A 118 21.22 9.08 15.49
CA ILE A 118 22.32 9.31 14.54
C ILE A 118 23.67 9.01 15.19
N ALA A 119 23.90 9.50 16.41
CA ALA A 119 25.13 9.21 17.15
C ALA A 119 25.36 7.71 17.38
N GLU A 120 24.29 6.95 17.66
CA GLU A 120 24.37 5.49 17.72
C GLU A 120 24.75 4.90 16.36
N ALA A 121 24.05 5.29 15.29
CA ALA A 121 24.30 4.80 13.93
C ALA A 121 25.74 5.02 13.46
N ASP A 122 26.29 6.21 13.72
CA ASP A 122 27.66 6.57 13.35
C ASP A 122 28.72 5.79 14.13
N ALA A 123 28.41 5.41 15.38
CA ALA A 123 29.28 4.61 16.23
C ALA A 123 29.26 3.11 15.88
N VAL A 124 28.28 2.64 15.08
CA VAL A 124 28.18 1.24 14.68
C VAL A 124 29.37 0.84 13.80
N LYS A 125 30.01 -0.27 14.17
CA LYS A 125 31.12 -0.87 13.42
C LYS A 125 30.62 -2.01 12.53
N PRO A 126 31.25 -2.24 11.35
CA PRO A 126 30.98 -3.42 10.54
C PRO A 126 31.16 -4.72 11.33
N VAL A 127 30.29 -5.69 11.09
CA VAL A 127 30.34 -7.01 11.72
C VAL A 127 31.38 -7.88 11.01
N SER A 128 32.14 -8.68 11.76
CA SER A 128 33.13 -9.61 11.20
C SER A 128 32.53 -10.99 10.88
N LEU A 129 33.35 -11.87 10.31
CA LEU A 129 32.98 -13.27 10.03
C LEU A 129 32.71 -14.11 11.30
N ALA A 130 33.11 -13.64 12.49
CA ALA A 130 33.01 -14.43 13.72
C ALA A 130 31.55 -14.84 14.02
N GLY A 131 31.33 -16.15 14.21
CA GLY A 131 29.99 -16.71 14.47
C GLY A 131 29.09 -16.81 13.22
N ARG A 132 29.67 -16.72 12.02
CA ARG A 132 28.97 -16.82 10.73
C ARG A 132 29.64 -17.85 9.83
N GLU A 133 28.86 -18.45 8.94
CA GLU A 133 29.40 -19.24 7.84
C GLU A 133 29.98 -18.32 6.75
N ASP A 134 31.06 -18.76 6.10
CA ASP A 134 31.71 -18.00 5.02
C ASP A 134 31.15 -18.43 3.66
N TRP A 135 30.33 -17.58 3.05
CA TRP A 135 29.69 -17.81 1.76
C TRP A 135 30.15 -16.79 0.72
N ARG A 136 31.30 -16.14 0.91
CA ARG A 136 31.81 -15.10 0.02
C ARG A 136 32.21 -15.60 -1.38
N ASP A 137 32.38 -16.91 -1.54
CA ASP A 137 32.67 -17.55 -2.82
C ASP A 137 31.42 -18.05 -3.55
N LEU A 138 30.24 -18.00 -2.91
CA LEU A 138 28.97 -18.31 -3.56
C LEU A 138 28.54 -17.08 -4.40
N PRO A 139 28.29 -17.21 -5.71
CA PRO A 139 28.04 -16.07 -6.59
C PRO A 139 26.59 -15.57 -6.49
N LEU A 140 26.21 -15.12 -5.29
CA LEU A 140 24.95 -14.43 -5.01
C LEU A 140 24.92 -13.08 -5.74
N VAL A 141 23.79 -12.71 -6.31
CA VAL A 141 23.59 -11.44 -7.03
C VAL A 141 22.37 -10.69 -6.49
N THR A 142 22.39 -9.36 -6.57
CA THR A 142 21.21 -8.53 -6.27
C THR A 142 20.56 -8.09 -7.57
N ILE A 143 19.23 -8.05 -7.62
CA ILE A 143 18.44 -7.64 -8.80
C ILE A 143 17.35 -6.68 -8.32
N ASP A 144 17.52 -5.39 -8.61
CA ASP A 144 16.74 -4.31 -8.01
C ASP A 144 16.34 -3.23 -9.03
N PRO A 145 15.52 -2.24 -8.66
CA PRO A 145 15.40 -1.01 -9.44
C PRO A 145 16.77 -0.33 -9.60
N ALA A 146 17.02 0.29 -10.76
CA ALA A 146 18.31 0.91 -11.07
C ALA A 146 18.69 2.05 -10.08
N ASP A 147 17.68 2.72 -9.52
CA ASP A 147 17.78 3.80 -8.53
C ASP A 147 17.91 3.32 -7.08
N ALA A 148 17.81 2.00 -6.81
CA ALA A 148 17.92 1.43 -5.47
C ALA A 148 19.35 1.58 -4.89
N LYS A 149 19.40 1.94 -3.61
CA LYS A 149 20.64 2.12 -2.82
C LYS A 149 20.73 1.15 -1.64
N ASP A 150 19.60 0.63 -1.21
CA ASP A 150 19.38 -0.27 -0.09
C ASP A 150 19.00 -1.67 -0.60
N HIS A 151 20.01 -2.49 -0.85
CA HIS A 151 19.83 -3.86 -1.36
C HIS A 151 19.58 -4.83 -0.20
N ASP A 152 18.32 -5.21 0.02
CA ASP A 152 17.89 -6.12 1.09
C ASP A 152 18.24 -7.59 0.80
N ASP A 153 18.12 -8.01 -0.46
CA ASP A 153 18.16 -9.41 -0.85
C ASP A 153 19.16 -9.71 -1.98
N ALA A 154 19.73 -10.91 -1.92
CA ALA A 154 20.58 -11.49 -2.95
C ALA A 154 20.18 -12.95 -3.22
N VAL A 155 20.25 -13.36 -4.47
CA VAL A 155 19.74 -14.66 -4.93
C VAL A 155 20.80 -15.46 -5.68
N PHE A 156 20.69 -16.78 -5.56
CA PHE A 156 21.46 -17.75 -6.35
C PHE A 156 20.65 -19.04 -6.48
N ALA A 157 20.79 -19.77 -7.58
CA ALA A 157 20.10 -21.04 -7.78
C ALA A 157 20.99 -22.06 -8.49
N THR A 158 20.74 -23.34 -8.21
CA THR A 158 21.40 -24.48 -8.86
C THR A 158 20.40 -25.62 -9.06
N PRO A 159 20.63 -26.54 -10.02
CA PRO A 159 19.93 -27.81 -10.05
C PRO A 159 20.18 -28.62 -8.77
N ASP A 160 19.17 -29.36 -8.31
CA ASP A 160 19.37 -30.34 -7.24
C ASP A 160 20.07 -31.59 -7.80
N THR A 161 21.23 -31.92 -7.25
CA THR A 161 22.03 -33.09 -7.68
C THR A 161 21.57 -34.40 -7.02
N ASP A 162 20.59 -34.36 -6.11
CA ASP A 162 20.04 -35.57 -5.49
C ASP A 162 19.30 -36.44 -6.53
N LYS A 163 19.75 -37.68 -6.71
CA LYS A 163 19.14 -38.66 -7.62
C LYS A 163 17.68 -38.97 -7.28
N LYS A 164 17.23 -38.68 -6.06
CA LYS A 164 15.82 -38.83 -5.63
C LYS A 164 14.94 -37.64 -6.00
N ASN A 165 15.51 -36.55 -6.51
CA ASN A 165 14.81 -35.35 -6.92
C ASN A 165 15.21 -34.89 -8.34
N PRO A 166 15.06 -35.76 -9.36
CA PRO A 166 15.45 -35.42 -10.72
C PRO A 166 14.66 -34.20 -11.23
N GLY A 167 15.36 -33.23 -11.80
CA GLY A 167 14.75 -31.96 -12.27
C GLY A 167 14.35 -31.01 -11.14
N GLY A 168 14.69 -31.32 -9.89
CA GLY A 168 14.56 -30.40 -8.77
C GLY A 168 15.60 -29.27 -8.81
N VAL A 169 15.35 -28.23 -8.02
CA VAL A 169 16.22 -27.05 -7.92
C VAL A 169 16.45 -26.65 -6.48
N ILE A 170 17.60 -26.02 -6.23
CA ILE A 170 17.97 -25.42 -4.95
C ILE A 170 18.05 -23.91 -5.18
N VAL A 171 17.20 -23.17 -4.47
CA VAL A 171 17.18 -21.71 -4.45
C VAL A 171 17.77 -21.22 -3.14
N THR A 172 18.72 -20.29 -3.23
CA THR A 172 19.35 -19.62 -2.09
C THR A 172 18.96 -18.16 -2.12
N VAL A 173 18.43 -17.67 -1.00
CA VAL A 173 18.11 -16.27 -0.78
C VAL A 173 18.88 -15.79 0.44
N ALA A 174 19.70 -14.76 0.31
CA ALA A 174 20.43 -14.11 1.39
C ALA A 174 19.85 -12.73 1.65
N ILE A 175 19.47 -12.46 2.91
CA ILE A 175 18.84 -11.20 3.31
C ILE A 175 19.76 -10.45 4.27
N ALA A 176 19.91 -9.14 4.09
CA ALA A 176 20.68 -8.25 4.96
C ALA A 176 20.39 -8.51 6.45
N ASP A 177 21.43 -8.76 7.25
CA ASP A 177 21.30 -9.07 8.69
C ASP A 177 21.20 -7.79 9.53
N VAL A 178 20.07 -7.10 9.41
CA VAL A 178 19.80 -5.86 10.16
C VAL A 178 19.80 -6.10 11.67
N ALA A 179 19.39 -7.30 12.13
CA ALA A 179 19.41 -7.68 13.55
C ALA A 179 20.82 -7.74 14.15
N ALA A 180 21.87 -7.81 13.32
CA ALA A 180 23.25 -7.67 13.77
C ALA A 180 23.57 -6.24 14.24
N TYR A 181 22.93 -5.23 13.64
CA TYR A 181 23.20 -3.81 13.88
C TYR A 181 22.13 -3.14 14.76
N VAL A 182 20.86 -3.50 14.59
CA VAL A 182 19.72 -2.90 15.30
C VAL A 182 19.25 -3.86 16.40
N ARG A 183 19.69 -3.61 17.63
CA ARG A 183 19.44 -4.47 18.80
C ARG A 183 18.18 -4.06 19.54
N TYR A 184 17.38 -5.01 19.99
CA TYR A 184 16.15 -4.72 20.73
C TYR A 184 16.39 -3.76 21.91
N GLY A 185 15.56 -2.74 22.03
CA GLY A 185 15.58 -1.75 23.10
C GLY A 185 16.56 -0.60 22.93
N THR A 186 17.43 -0.61 21.92
CA THR A 186 18.34 0.50 21.57
C THR A 186 17.60 1.71 20.99
N PRO A 187 18.22 2.91 20.95
CA PRO A 187 17.65 4.04 20.23
C PRO A 187 17.31 3.76 18.76
N LEU A 188 18.19 3.10 18.01
CA LEU A 188 17.93 2.67 16.63
C LEU A 188 16.68 1.81 16.53
N ASP A 189 16.53 0.82 17.41
CA ASP A 189 15.38 -0.08 17.44
C ASP A 189 14.07 0.66 17.75
N ARG A 190 14.07 1.53 18.77
CA ARG A 190 12.88 2.30 19.15
C ARG A 190 12.42 3.24 18.04
N GLU A 191 13.36 3.89 17.36
CA GLU A 191 13.03 4.77 16.23
C GLU A 191 12.57 3.96 15.01
N ALA A 192 13.17 2.80 14.74
CA ALA A 192 12.73 1.88 13.70
C ALA A 192 11.30 1.38 13.95
N LEU A 193 10.95 1.00 15.19
CA LEU A 193 9.59 0.61 15.57
C LEU A 193 8.59 1.77 15.43
N LYS A 194 8.97 2.98 15.83
CA LYS A 194 8.13 4.19 15.71
C LYS A 194 7.82 4.54 14.25
N ARG A 195 8.79 4.33 13.36
CA ARG A 195 8.61 4.51 11.91
C ARG A 195 7.82 3.35 11.31
N GLY A 196 8.13 2.12 11.73
CA GLY A 196 7.51 0.86 11.34
C GLY A 196 7.95 0.36 9.96
N ASN A 197 8.02 1.27 8.98
CA ASN A 197 8.47 1.00 7.62
C ASN A 197 9.04 2.27 6.96
N SER A 198 9.84 2.11 5.91
CA SER A 198 10.19 3.22 5.01
C SER A 198 8.96 3.68 4.23
N VAL A 199 8.93 4.95 3.84
CA VAL A 199 7.86 5.57 3.02
C VAL A 199 8.46 6.10 1.72
N TYR A 200 7.88 5.74 0.58
CA TYR A 200 8.43 6.01 -0.75
C TYR A 200 7.60 7.06 -1.48
N PHE A 201 8.08 8.30 -1.48
CA PHE A 201 7.52 9.38 -2.27
C PHE A 201 8.20 9.47 -3.64
N PRO A 202 7.57 10.11 -4.63
CA PRO A 202 8.19 10.30 -5.95
C PRO A 202 9.57 11.01 -5.93
N ASP A 203 9.79 12.03 -5.08
CA ASP A 203 11.10 12.72 -4.95
C ASP A 203 12.07 12.04 -4.00
N ARG A 204 11.57 11.31 -3.01
CA ARG A 204 12.36 10.92 -1.84
C ARG A 204 11.86 9.67 -1.15
N VAL A 205 12.76 9.08 -0.37
CA VAL A 205 12.42 8.06 0.61
C VAL A 205 12.54 8.66 2.01
N VAL A 206 11.57 8.40 2.87
CA VAL A 206 11.70 8.58 4.32
C VAL A 206 12.06 7.21 4.90
N PRO A 207 13.36 6.94 5.19
CA PRO A 207 13.78 5.60 5.53
C PRO A 207 13.43 5.24 6.97
N MET A 208 13.19 3.95 7.21
CA MET A 208 13.01 3.41 8.56
C MET A 208 14.29 3.53 9.40
N LEU A 209 15.44 3.35 8.77
CA LEU A 209 16.76 3.34 9.40
C LEU A 209 17.64 4.47 8.85
N PRO A 210 18.60 5.01 9.63
CA PRO A 210 19.58 5.96 9.11
C PRO A 210 20.41 5.37 7.96
N GLU A 211 20.84 6.22 7.02
CA GLU A 211 21.55 5.78 5.81
C GLU A 211 22.83 4.98 6.09
N ARG A 212 23.53 5.31 7.19
CA ARG A 212 24.69 4.56 7.67
C ARG A 212 24.37 3.08 7.94
N ILE A 213 23.15 2.78 8.39
CA ILE A 213 22.69 1.42 8.61
C ILE A 213 22.13 0.84 7.31
N SER A 214 21.21 1.54 6.63
CA SER A 214 20.48 1.00 5.48
C SER A 214 21.34 0.87 4.21
N ASN A 215 21.97 1.97 3.78
CA ASN A 215 22.61 2.10 2.45
C ASN A 215 24.10 1.68 2.47
N ASP A 216 24.67 1.54 3.66
CA ASP A 216 26.09 1.20 3.86
C ASP A 216 26.25 -0.17 4.51
N LEU A 217 26.02 -0.29 5.82
CA LEU A 217 26.36 -1.50 6.58
C LEU A 217 25.47 -2.71 6.25
N CYS A 218 24.17 -2.51 6.02
CA CYS A 218 23.24 -3.61 5.75
C CYS A 218 23.10 -3.91 4.25
N SER A 219 23.13 -2.89 3.39
CA SER A 219 22.96 -3.09 1.94
C SER A 219 23.97 -4.10 1.39
N LEU A 220 23.49 -5.10 0.67
CA LEU A 220 24.28 -6.19 0.05
C LEU A 220 25.04 -5.70 -1.21
N ARG A 221 25.95 -4.75 -1.01
CA ARG A 221 26.70 -4.08 -2.09
C ARG A 221 27.61 -5.05 -2.86
N GLU A 222 27.72 -4.80 -4.16
CA GLU A 222 28.59 -5.55 -5.08
C GLU A 222 30.04 -5.54 -4.57
N ALA A 223 30.69 -6.71 -4.59
CA ALA A 223 32.08 -6.94 -4.23
C ALA A 223 32.49 -6.54 -2.79
N GLU A 224 31.53 -6.31 -1.89
CA GLU A 224 31.79 -6.00 -0.49
C GLU A 224 31.31 -7.12 0.46
N ASP A 225 32.09 -7.41 1.50
CA ASP A 225 31.71 -8.37 2.54
C ASP A 225 30.53 -7.81 3.36
N ARG A 226 29.42 -8.57 3.40
CA ARG A 226 28.19 -8.17 4.09
C ARG A 226 27.55 -9.32 4.88
N PRO A 227 27.10 -9.07 6.12
CA PRO A 227 26.43 -10.07 6.92
C PRO A 227 24.99 -10.28 6.43
N ALA A 228 24.57 -11.54 6.33
CA ALA A 228 23.24 -11.89 5.90
C ALA A 228 22.66 -13.05 6.73
N ILE A 229 21.33 -13.15 6.75
CA ILE A 229 20.60 -14.36 7.10
C ILE A 229 20.13 -14.98 5.78
N ALA A 230 20.65 -16.15 5.46
CA ALA A 230 20.33 -16.86 4.23
C ALA A 230 19.41 -18.05 4.49
N VAL A 231 18.56 -18.34 3.51
CA VAL A 231 17.75 -19.53 3.43
C VAL A 231 18.09 -20.31 2.17
N ARG A 232 18.38 -21.61 2.33
CA ARG A 232 18.53 -22.56 1.23
C ARG A 232 17.25 -23.40 1.16
N MET A 233 16.59 -23.40 0.01
CA MET A 233 15.31 -24.07 -0.21
C MET A 233 15.44 -25.06 -1.36
N THR A 234 14.96 -26.29 -1.15
CA THR A 234 14.96 -27.33 -2.19
C THR A 234 13.54 -27.56 -2.69
N PHE A 235 13.35 -27.59 -3.99
CA PHE A 235 12.07 -27.80 -4.67
C PHE A 235 12.10 -29.03 -5.57
N SER A 236 10.96 -29.71 -5.72
CA SER A 236 10.80 -30.73 -6.76
C SER A 236 10.63 -30.12 -8.14
N ALA A 237 10.69 -30.95 -9.18
CA ALA A 237 10.44 -30.52 -10.56
C ALA A 237 9.05 -29.87 -10.75
N GLU A 238 8.07 -30.15 -9.90
CA GLU A 238 6.72 -29.56 -9.93
C GLU A 238 6.63 -28.24 -9.15
N GLY A 239 7.72 -27.75 -8.58
CA GLY A 239 7.73 -26.52 -7.78
C GLY A 239 7.23 -26.69 -6.35
N ARG A 240 7.13 -27.93 -5.85
CA ARG A 240 6.79 -28.18 -4.43
C ARG A 240 8.02 -28.04 -3.57
N LYS A 241 7.97 -27.19 -2.54
CA LYS A 241 9.05 -27.08 -1.55
C LYS A 241 9.18 -28.38 -0.75
N LEU A 242 10.38 -28.97 -0.77
CA LEU A 242 10.69 -30.24 -0.12
C LEU A 242 11.30 -30.03 1.28
N ARG A 243 12.24 -29.09 1.39
CA ARG A 243 12.93 -28.76 2.64
C ARG A 243 13.56 -27.37 2.53
N HIS A 244 13.95 -26.80 3.68
CA HIS A 244 14.75 -25.59 3.75
C HIS A 244 15.64 -25.59 5.00
N SER A 245 16.68 -24.76 4.99
CA SER A 245 17.56 -24.49 6.13
C SER A 245 17.96 -23.02 6.17
N PHE A 246 18.05 -22.45 7.37
CA PHE A 246 18.48 -21.08 7.60
C PHE A 246 19.91 -21.05 8.14
N HIS A 247 20.68 -20.08 7.66
CA HIS A 247 22.09 -19.91 7.94
C HIS A 247 22.37 -18.44 8.23
N ARG A 248 23.27 -18.17 9.16
CA ARG A 248 23.77 -16.82 9.40
C ARG A 248 25.17 -16.71 8.84
N ILE A 249 25.33 -15.86 7.83
CA ILE A 249 26.46 -15.94 6.90
C ILE A 249 27.17 -14.59 6.78
N MET A 250 28.38 -14.63 6.22
CA MET A 250 29.03 -13.52 5.54
C MET A 250 29.02 -13.82 4.04
N MET A 251 28.53 -12.90 3.23
CA MET A 251 28.50 -13.03 1.78
C MET A 251 29.21 -11.87 1.09
N LYS A 252 29.46 -12.01 -0.20
CA LYS A 252 29.98 -10.95 -1.07
C LYS A 252 29.20 -11.03 -2.38
N SER A 253 28.41 -10.00 -2.69
CA SER A 253 27.60 -9.99 -3.90
C SER A 253 28.52 -10.00 -5.13
N ALA A 254 28.30 -10.95 -6.05
CA ALA A 254 29.07 -11.09 -7.28
C ALA A 254 28.71 -10.02 -8.31
N ALA A 255 27.46 -9.55 -8.31
CA ALA A 255 26.99 -8.49 -9.18
C ALA A 255 25.76 -7.78 -8.59
N LYS A 256 25.69 -6.47 -8.79
CA LYS A 256 24.47 -5.66 -8.68
C LYS A 256 23.89 -5.48 -10.08
N LEU A 257 22.65 -5.93 -10.27
CA LEU A 257 21.94 -5.85 -11.53
C LEU A 257 20.65 -5.03 -11.39
N ALA A 258 20.27 -4.32 -12.44
CA ALA A 258 18.92 -3.76 -12.55
C ALA A 258 17.95 -4.79 -13.18
N TYR A 259 16.65 -4.74 -12.84
CA TYR A 259 15.66 -5.65 -13.46
C TYR A 259 15.71 -5.68 -15.00
N PRO A 260 15.73 -4.53 -15.72
CA PRO A 260 15.81 -4.55 -17.18
C PRO A 260 17.14 -5.11 -17.71
N GLN A 261 18.23 -4.92 -16.96
CA GLN A 261 19.56 -5.41 -17.33
C GLN A 261 19.62 -6.94 -17.23
N ALA A 262 19.14 -7.52 -16.12
CA ALA A 262 19.09 -8.97 -15.95
C ALA A 262 18.15 -9.63 -16.99
N GLN A 263 17.00 -9.00 -17.27
CA GLN A 263 16.07 -9.45 -18.30
C GLN A 263 16.72 -9.43 -19.70
N ALA A 264 17.36 -8.32 -20.09
CA ALA A 264 18.04 -8.23 -21.38
C ALA A 264 19.15 -9.28 -21.56
N GLY A 265 19.90 -9.58 -20.50
CA GLY A 265 20.91 -10.65 -20.50
C GLY A 265 20.31 -12.03 -20.81
N ILE A 266 19.16 -12.35 -20.22
CA ILE A 266 18.43 -13.61 -20.49
C ILE A 266 17.79 -13.62 -21.88
N ASP A 267 17.32 -12.48 -22.37
CA ASP A 267 16.72 -12.33 -23.70
C ASP A 267 17.77 -12.34 -24.84
N GLY A 268 19.05 -12.59 -24.53
CA GLY A 268 20.11 -12.78 -25.50
C GLY A 268 20.94 -11.54 -25.80
N VAL A 269 20.80 -10.47 -25.01
CA VAL A 269 21.57 -9.23 -25.12
C VAL A 269 22.35 -8.97 -23.82
N PRO A 270 23.33 -9.82 -23.46
CA PRO A 270 24.16 -9.59 -22.28
C PRO A 270 25.13 -8.43 -22.50
N ASP A 271 25.38 -7.70 -21.43
CA ASP A 271 26.42 -6.68 -21.29
C ASP A 271 27.65 -7.20 -20.54
N ASP A 272 28.63 -6.33 -20.28
CA ASP A 272 29.89 -6.69 -19.61
C ASP A 272 29.69 -7.24 -18.18
N LYS A 273 28.57 -6.93 -17.52
CA LYS A 273 28.25 -7.46 -16.18
C LYS A 273 27.52 -8.79 -16.25
N THR A 274 26.52 -8.89 -17.12
CA THR A 274 25.63 -10.06 -17.23
C THR A 274 26.25 -11.19 -18.03
N GLY A 275 27.09 -10.90 -19.03
CA GLY A 275 27.76 -11.89 -19.87
C GLY A 275 28.58 -12.92 -19.08
N PRO A 276 29.52 -12.50 -18.20
CA PRO A 276 30.34 -13.43 -17.43
C PRO A 276 29.56 -14.35 -16.48
N ILE A 277 28.38 -13.92 -16.01
CA ILE A 277 27.54 -14.65 -15.05
C ILE A 277 26.31 -15.30 -15.68
N LEU A 278 26.15 -15.19 -17.02
CA LEU A 278 24.94 -15.62 -17.72
C LEU A 278 24.67 -17.12 -17.53
N GLU A 279 25.66 -17.96 -17.85
CA GLU A 279 25.54 -19.43 -17.74
C GLU A 279 25.57 -19.91 -16.30
N GLY A 280 26.40 -19.29 -15.45
CA GLY A 280 26.65 -19.77 -14.09
C GLY A 280 25.65 -19.30 -13.04
N VAL A 281 24.95 -18.18 -13.30
CA VAL A 281 24.06 -17.53 -12.32
C VAL A 281 22.70 -17.22 -12.93
N LEU A 282 22.63 -16.43 -14.02
CA LEU A 282 21.34 -15.94 -14.52
C LEU A 282 20.46 -17.07 -15.08
N LYS A 283 20.97 -17.93 -15.97
CA LYS A 283 20.19 -19.05 -16.50
C LYS A 283 19.69 -20.00 -15.40
N PRO A 284 20.53 -20.44 -14.43
CA PRO A 284 20.05 -21.22 -13.28
C PRO A 284 18.95 -20.54 -12.46
N LEU A 285 19.00 -19.21 -12.29
CA LEU A 285 17.92 -18.46 -11.62
C LEU A 285 16.61 -18.56 -12.40
N TRP A 286 16.64 -18.39 -13.73
CA TRP A 286 15.45 -18.50 -14.58
C TRP A 286 14.91 -19.93 -14.68
N ASP A 287 15.79 -20.93 -14.72
CA ASP A 287 15.40 -22.35 -14.68
C ASP A 287 14.68 -22.67 -13.37
N ALA A 288 15.20 -22.19 -12.24
CA ALA A 288 14.55 -22.32 -10.95
C ALA A 288 13.22 -21.56 -10.89
N TYR A 289 13.14 -20.35 -11.45
CA TYR A 289 11.88 -19.61 -11.57
C TYR A 289 10.83 -20.39 -12.36
N ALA A 290 11.19 -21.01 -13.48
CA ALA A 290 10.27 -21.83 -14.26
C ALA A 290 9.71 -23.00 -13.44
N VAL A 291 10.51 -23.60 -12.55
CA VAL A 291 10.07 -24.63 -11.61
C VAL A 291 9.12 -24.07 -10.56
N LEU A 292 9.48 -22.96 -9.91
CA LEU A 292 8.65 -22.34 -8.87
C LEU A 292 7.33 -21.79 -9.43
N LYS A 293 7.32 -21.32 -10.68
CA LYS A 293 6.11 -20.90 -11.40
C LYS A 293 5.09 -22.03 -11.50
N ARG A 294 5.51 -23.27 -11.78
CA ARG A 294 4.60 -24.44 -11.76
C ARG A 294 3.97 -24.64 -10.37
N GLY A 295 4.77 -24.48 -9.32
CA GLY A 295 4.30 -24.54 -7.93
C GLY A 295 3.30 -23.42 -7.61
N ARG A 296 3.57 -22.19 -8.06
CA ARG A 296 2.66 -21.04 -7.94
C ARG A 296 1.34 -21.29 -8.67
N ASP A 297 1.39 -21.79 -9.90
CA ASP A 297 0.20 -22.05 -10.74
C ASP A 297 -0.66 -23.15 -10.09
N SER A 298 -0.05 -24.18 -9.49
CA SER A 298 -0.76 -25.18 -8.68
C SER A 298 -1.33 -24.60 -7.38
N ARG A 299 -0.68 -23.59 -6.79
CA ARG A 299 -1.14 -22.89 -5.58
C ARG A 299 -2.34 -21.99 -5.86
N GLN A 300 -2.50 -21.46 -7.08
CA GLN A 300 -3.60 -20.56 -7.47
C GLN A 300 -3.80 -19.36 -6.50
N PRO A 301 -2.80 -18.46 -6.35
CA PRO A 301 -3.03 -17.18 -5.68
C PRO A 301 -4.08 -16.35 -6.44
N LEU A 302 -4.62 -15.30 -5.82
CA LEU A 302 -5.57 -14.41 -6.47
C LEU A 302 -4.89 -13.65 -7.62
N GLU A 303 -5.45 -13.75 -8.83
CA GLU A 303 -4.85 -13.18 -10.05
C GLU A 303 -5.55 -11.88 -10.44
N LEU A 304 -5.30 -10.83 -9.66
CA LEU A 304 -5.70 -9.47 -10.01
C LEU A 304 -4.51 -8.74 -10.61
N GLU A 305 -4.64 -8.32 -11.86
CA GLU A 305 -3.65 -7.45 -12.52
C GLU A 305 -4.05 -5.99 -12.31
N LEU A 306 -3.23 -5.26 -11.55
CA LEU A 306 -3.39 -3.84 -11.34
C LEU A 306 -2.17 -3.13 -11.92
N PRO A 307 -2.36 -2.21 -12.90
CA PRO A 307 -1.23 -1.46 -13.43
C PRO A 307 -0.70 -0.51 -12.35
N GLU A 308 0.55 -0.72 -11.96
CA GLU A 308 1.30 0.22 -11.14
C GLU A 308 1.76 1.39 -12.01
N ARG A 309 1.65 2.61 -11.49
CA ARG A 309 2.00 3.84 -12.22
C ARG A 309 3.18 4.49 -11.55
N LYS A 310 4.19 4.87 -12.32
CA LYS A 310 5.37 5.61 -11.85
C LYS A 310 5.30 7.03 -12.38
N ILE A 311 5.40 8.02 -11.49
CA ILE A 311 5.55 9.42 -11.85
C ILE A 311 7.03 9.67 -12.13
N LEU A 312 7.33 10.19 -13.32
CA LEU A 312 8.66 10.69 -13.66
C LEU A 312 8.66 12.21 -13.51
N LEU A 313 9.72 12.71 -12.89
CA LEU A 313 9.84 14.11 -12.49
C LEU A 313 10.98 14.76 -13.27
N LYS A 314 10.82 16.05 -13.55
CA LYS A 314 11.87 16.90 -14.12
C LYS A 314 12.87 17.29 -13.02
N PRO A 315 14.07 17.79 -13.38
CA PRO A 315 15.05 18.26 -12.40
C PRO A 315 14.56 19.39 -11.47
N ASP A 316 13.56 20.16 -11.90
CA ASP A 316 12.92 21.21 -11.09
C ASP A 316 11.84 20.67 -10.13
N GLY A 317 11.57 19.36 -10.17
CA GLY A 317 10.57 18.68 -9.33
C GLY A 317 9.15 18.71 -9.88
N THR A 318 8.92 19.28 -11.07
CA THR A 318 7.61 19.20 -11.72
C THR A 318 7.42 17.83 -12.38
N VAL A 319 6.17 17.40 -12.55
CA VAL A 319 5.87 16.15 -13.26
C VAL A 319 6.30 16.28 -14.73
N ASP A 320 7.14 15.35 -15.19
CA ASP A 320 7.46 15.17 -16.61
C ASP A 320 6.34 14.39 -17.29
N ARG A 321 6.10 13.17 -16.79
CA ARG A 321 5.08 12.25 -17.32
C ARG A 321 4.75 11.14 -16.33
N VAL A 322 3.61 10.50 -16.54
CA VAL A 322 3.21 9.27 -15.84
C VAL A 322 3.40 8.09 -16.79
N VAL A 323 4.04 7.03 -16.31
CA VAL A 323 4.28 5.80 -17.07
C VAL A 323 3.76 4.59 -16.32
N VAL A 324 3.36 3.57 -17.05
CA VAL A 324 3.09 2.23 -16.50
C VAL A 324 4.28 1.36 -16.87
N PRO A 325 5.23 1.11 -15.94
CA PRO A 325 6.38 0.28 -16.23
C PRO A 325 5.95 -1.15 -16.56
N GLU A 326 6.71 -1.80 -17.43
CA GLU A 326 6.47 -3.19 -17.79
C GLU A 326 6.81 -4.14 -16.64
N ARG A 327 5.93 -5.12 -16.38
CA ARG A 327 6.16 -6.17 -15.39
C ARG A 327 6.94 -7.35 -16.00
N LEU A 328 8.26 -7.18 -16.08
CA LEU A 328 9.22 -8.19 -16.57
C LEU A 328 9.23 -9.48 -15.75
N ASP A 329 9.70 -10.58 -16.34
CA ASP A 329 9.88 -11.86 -15.64
C ASP A 329 10.96 -11.79 -14.56
N ALA A 330 11.98 -10.94 -14.73
CA ALA A 330 12.94 -10.62 -13.67
C ALA A 330 12.27 -10.16 -12.36
N HIS A 331 11.19 -9.36 -12.44
CA HIS A 331 10.43 -8.95 -11.25
C HIS A 331 9.70 -10.14 -10.61
N LYS A 332 9.04 -10.95 -11.44
CA LYS A 332 8.25 -12.12 -10.97
C LYS A 332 9.15 -13.21 -10.36
N LEU A 333 10.37 -13.34 -10.86
CA LEU A 333 11.40 -14.25 -10.34
C LEU A 333 11.76 -13.89 -8.90
N ILE A 334 12.16 -12.64 -8.68
CA ILE A 334 12.50 -12.15 -7.34
C ILE A 334 11.28 -12.26 -6.42
N GLU A 335 10.09 -11.85 -6.88
CA GLU A 335 8.84 -11.96 -6.12
C GLU A 335 8.58 -13.40 -5.62
N GLU A 336 8.62 -14.41 -6.48
CA GLU A 336 8.33 -15.79 -6.06
C GLU A 336 9.43 -16.35 -5.16
N PHE A 337 10.70 -15.99 -5.35
CA PHE A 337 11.80 -16.40 -4.47
C PHE A 337 11.60 -15.82 -3.06
N MET A 338 11.25 -14.54 -2.97
CA MET A 338 10.97 -13.87 -1.70
C MET A 338 9.72 -14.46 -1.01
N ILE A 339 8.67 -14.78 -1.77
CA ILE A 339 7.47 -15.43 -1.23
C ILE A 339 7.84 -16.78 -0.59
N GLN A 340 8.66 -17.60 -1.25
CA GLN A 340 9.07 -18.89 -0.71
C GLN A 340 9.98 -18.74 0.53
N ALA A 341 10.88 -17.77 0.53
CA ALA A 341 11.72 -17.46 1.70
C ALA A 341 10.88 -17.01 2.91
N ASN A 342 9.88 -16.17 2.67
CA ASN A 342 8.89 -15.74 3.67
C ASN A 342 8.08 -16.92 4.25
N VAL A 343 7.66 -17.87 3.40
CA VAL A 343 7.00 -19.11 3.84
C VAL A 343 7.95 -19.97 4.68
N ALA A 344 9.19 -20.15 4.25
CA ALA A 344 10.20 -20.93 4.96
C ALA A 344 10.50 -20.35 6.36
N ALA A 345 10.53 -19.01 6.49
CA ALA A 345 10.72 -18.34 7.77
C ALA A 345 9.56 -18.63 8.73
N ALA A 346 8.33 -18.46 8.26
CA ALA A 346 7.13 -18.77 9.05
C ALA A 346 7.09 -20.24 9.49
N GLU A 347 7.38 -21.19 8.59
CA GLU A 347 7.42 -22.62 8.91
C GLU A 347 8.49 -22.97 9.95
N THR A 348 9.65 -22.34 9.88
CA THR A 348 10.76 -22.57 10.81
C THR A 348 10.38 -22.15 12.21
N LEU A 349 9.85 -20.93 12.35
CA LEU A 349 9.47 -20.38 13.65
C LEU A 349 8.29 -21.14 14.26
N GLU A 350 7.27 -21.49 13.46
CA GLU A 350 6.18 -22.37 13.91
C GLU A 350 6.70 -23.73 14.38
N GLY A 351 7.60 -24.36 13.62
CA GLY A 351 8.18 -25.66 13.96
C GLY A 351 9.02 -25.63 15.24
N LYS A 352 9.64 -24.49 15.52
CA LYS A 352 10.41 -24.22 16.75
C LYS A 352 9.55 -23.69 17.91
N LYS A 353 8.27 -23.41 17.66
CA LYS A 353 7.35 -22.76 18.62
C LYS A 353 7.85 -21.39 19.09
N GLU A 354 8.63 -20.72 18.25
CA GLU A 354 9.10 -19.37 18.51
C GLU A 354 7.95 -18.37 18.24
N PRO A 355 7.71 -17.38 19.10
CA PRO A 355 6.78 -16.30 18.81
C PRO A 355 7.18 -15.54 17.53
N LEU A 356 6.21 -15.25 16.67
CA LEU A 356 6.45 -14.48 15.44
C LEU A 356 5.24 -13.63 15.07
N VAL A 357 5.46 -12.71 14.13
CA VAL A 357 4.42 -11.89 13.51
C VAL A 357 4.18 -12.41 12.10
N TYR A 358 2.95 -12.82 11.82
CA TYR A 358 2.51 -13.23 10.49
C TYR A 358 2.04 -12.02 9.71
N ARG A 359 2.22 -12.07 8.39
CA ARG A 359 1.49 -11.23 7.44
C ARG A 359 0.23 -11.98 7.05
N ILE A 360 -0.88 -11.63 7.69
CA ILE A 360 -2.17 -12.28 7.47
C ILE A 360 -3.00 -11.50 6.47
N HIS A 361 -3.84 -12.21 5.74
CA HIS A 361 -4.83 -11.60 4.83
C HIS A 361 -6.07 -12.47 4.89
N ASP A 362 -7.13 -11.97 5.53
CA ASP A 362 -8.36 -12.73 5.70
C ASP A 362 -9.11 -12.92 4.37
N ALA A 363 -10.02 -13.86 4.33
CA ALA A 363 -11.02 -13.92 3.27
C ALA A 363 -11.93 -12.67 3.34
N PRO A 364 -12.60 -12.30 2.23
CA PRO A 364 -13.69 -11.32 2.27
C PRO A 364 -14.70 -11.62 3.37
N SER A 365 -15.16 -10.60 4.10
CA SER A 365 -16.20 -10.79 5.13
C SER A 365 -17.51 -11.33 4.53
N LEU A 366 -18.34 -12.00 5.33
CA LEU A 366 -19.62 -12.55 4.84
C LEU A 366 -20.52 -11.50 4.17
N ALA A 367 -20.53 -10.26 4.69
CA ALA A 367 -21.26 -9.15 4.10
C ALA A 367 -20.71 -8.75 2.71
N LYS A 368 -19.37 -8.65 2.58
CA LYS A 368 -18.72 -8.38 1.29
C LYS A 368 -18.94 -9.52 0.30
N GLN A 369 -18.92 -10.77 0.75
CA GLN A 369 -19.21 -11.92 -0.09
C GLN A 369 -20.65 -11.91 -0.60
N GLU A 370 -21.63 -11.59 0.25
CA GLU A 370 -23.03 -11.54 -0.18
C GLU A 370 -23.26 -10.40 -1.17
N SER A 371 -22.70 -9.21 -0.92
CA SER A 371 -22.72 -8.10 -1.86
C SER A 371 -22.10 -8.48 -3.22
N LEU A 372 -20.97 -9.20 -3.20
CA LEU A 372 -20.35 -9.72 -4.43
C LEU A 372 -21.26 -10.75 -5.14
N ARG A 373 -21.93 -11.65 -4.41
CA ARG A 373 -22.87 -12.63 -5.00
C ARG A 373 -24.05 -11.93 -5.67
N GLU A 374 -24.67 -10.97 -4.99
CA GLU A 374 -25.78 -10.19 -5.53
C GLU A 374 -25.36 -9.47 -6.81
N PHE A 375 -24.20 -8.82 -6.78
CA PHE A 375 -23.63 -8.16 -7.95
C PHE A 375 -23.39 -9.14 -9.11
N LEU A 376 -22.69 -10.25 -8.88
CA LEU A 376 -22.41 -11.25 -9.93
C LEU A 376 -23.69 -11.84 -10.52
N HIS A 377 -24.74 -12.04 -9.71
CA HIS A 377 -26.03 -12.54 -10.18
C HIS A 377 -26.69 -11.57 -11.18
N THR A 378 -26.48 -10.25 -11.06
CA THR A 378 -26.96 -9.29 -12.07
C THR A 378 -26.33 -9.49 -13.44
N LEU A 379 -25.15 -10.11 -13.49
CA LEU A 379 -24.41 -10.42 -14.71
C LEU A 379 -24.60 -11.88 -15.16
N GLY A 380 -25.52 -12.63 -14.53
CA GLY A 380 -25.71 -14.06 -14.80
C GLY A 380 -24.57 -14.95 -14.31
N LEU A 381 -23.68 -14.41 -13.46
CA LEU A 381 -22.57 -15.14 -12.85
C LEU A 381 -22.96 -15.60 -11.44
N SER A 382 -22.46 -16.76 -11.02
CA SER A 382 -22.74 -17.32 -9.70
C SER A 382 -21.46 -17.55 -8.91
N LEU A 383 -21.48 -17.18 -7.63
CA LEU A 383 -20.46 -17.53 -6.65
C LEU A 383 -21.09 -18.43 -5.58
N ALA A 384 -20.55 -19.63 -5.38
CA ALA A 384 -21.12 -20.65 -4.50
C ALA A 384 -21.25 -20.17 -3.04
N ARG A 385 -22.33 -20.58 -2.36
CA ARG A 385 -22.53 -20.36 -0.91
C ARG A 385 -21.93 -21.52 -0.10
N GLY A 386 -21.43 -21.24 1.11
CA GLY A 386 -21.12 -22.26 2.13
C GLY A 386 -19.81 -23.04 1.96
N ALA A 387 -19.11 -22.93 0.83
CA ALA A 387 -17.74 -23.44 0.72
C ALA A 387 -16.75 -22.54 1.46
N GLN A 388 -15.69 -23.09 2.06
CA GLN A 388 -14.53 -22.29 2.44
C GLN A 388 -14.06 -21.54 1.20
N MET A 389 -14.14 -20.21 1.24
CA MET A 389 -13.74 -19.37 0.11
C MET A 389 -12.28 -19.62 -0.23
N ARG A 390 -11.98 -19.76 -1.51
CA ARG A 390 -10.62 -19.92 -2.03
C ARG A 390 -10.37 -18.93 -3.18
N PRO A 391 -9.14 -18.41 -3.33
CA PRO A 391 -8.80 -17.51 -4.44
C PRO A 391 -9.11 -18.08 -5.82
N GLY A 392 -8.88 -19.38 -6.04
CA GLY A 392 -9.19 -20.04 -7.32
C GLY A 392 -10.66 -19.91 -7.77
N GLN A 393 -11.61 -19.71 -6.84
CA GLN A 393 -13.01 -19.44 -7.19
C GLN A 393 -13.18 -18.05 -7.82
N PHE A 394 -12.40 -17.07 -7.38
CA PHE A 394 -12.35 -15.74 -7.97
C PHE A 394 -11.63 -15.78 -9.31
N ASN A 395 -10.51 -16.48 -9.42
CA ASN A 395 -9.79 -16.63 -10.69
C ASN A 395 -10.69 -17.24 -11.77
N GLY A 396 -11.53 -18.24 -11.42
CA GLY A 396 -12.51 -18.80 -12.36
C GLY A 396 -13.60 -17.81 -12.80
N ILE A 397 -13.93 -16.81 -11.97
CA ILE A 397 -14.84 -15.71 -12.35
C ILE A 397 -14.12 -14.72 -13.25
N LEU A 398 -12.91 -14.30 -12.88
CA LEU A 398 -12.09 -13.37 -13.64
C LEU A 398 -11.78 -13.91 -15.04
N GLU A 399 -11.50 -15.20 -15.16
CA GLU A 399 -11.25 -15.85 -16.45
C GLU A 399 -12.49 -15.87 -17.35
N ARG A 400 -13.68 -16.09 -16.78
CA ARG A 400 -14.95 -16.11 -17.55
C ARG A 400 -15.31 -14.75 -18.13
N VAL A 401 -14.85 -13.66 -17.52
CA VAL A 401 -15.15 -12.30 -17.96
C VAL A 401 -14.01 -11.69 -18.76
N ARG A 402 -12.91 -12.42 -18.98
CA ARG A 402 -11.78 -11.95 -19.77
C ARG A 402 -12.22 -11.62 -21.19
N GLY A 403 -11.95 -10.40 -21.65
CA GLY A 403 -12.35 -9.89 -22.95
C GLY A 403 -13.83 -9.48 -23.06
N ALA A 404 -14.63 -9.62 -22.00
CA ALA A 404 -16.03 -9.21 -22.01
C ALA A 404 -16.19 -7.72 -21.63
N ASP A 405 -17.30 -7.10 -22.04
CA ASP A 405 -17.58 -5.68 -21.76
C ASP A 405 -17.57 -5.34 -20.26
N ASN A 406 -17.88 -6.31 -19.40
CA ASN A 406 -17.94 -6.17 -17.95
C ASN A 406 -16.66 -6.60 -17.21
N GLU A 407 -15.58 -6.98 -17.91
CA GLU A 407 -14.32 -7.44 -17.32
C GLU A 407 -13.80 -6.47 -16.25
N ALA A 408 -13.72 -5.20 -16.64
CA ALA A 408 -13.25 -4.09 -15.80
C ALA A 408 -14.06 -3.94 -14.51
N LEU A 409 -15.39 -4.01 -14.64
CA LEU A 409 -16.30 -3.88 -13.51
C LEU A 409 -16.15 -5.06 -12.54
N VAL A 410 -16.09 -6.27 -13.07
CA VAL A 410 -15.96 -7.48 -12.24
C VAL A 410 -14.62 -7.50 -11.51
N ASN A 411 -13.51 -7.16 -12.18
CA ASN A 411 -12.20 -7.02 -11.54
C ASN A 411 -12.25 -6.02 -10.36
N GLU A 412 -12.83 -4.85 -10.58
CA GLU A 412 -12.95 -3.80 -9.56
C GLU A 412 -13.81 -4.24 -8.36
N VAL A 413 -14.94 -4.90 -8.62
CA VAL A 413 -15.83 -5.40 -7.56
C VAL A 413 -15.15 -6.51 -6.75
N VAL A 414 -14.44 -7.42 -7.42
CA VAL A 414 -13.65 -8.49 -6.79
C VAL A 414 -12.55 -7.89 -5.92
N LEU A 415 -11.78 -6.92 -6.42
CA LEU A 415 -10.74 -6.23 -5.65
C LEU A 415 -11.32 -5.58 -4.39
N ARG A 416 -12.40 -4.81 -4.51
CA ARG A 416 -13.04 -4.14 -3.37
C ARG A 416 -13.66 -5.09 -2.34
N SER A 417 -13.97 -6.32 -2.76
CA SER A 417 -14.45 -7.35 -1.85
C SER A 417 -13.34 -7.92 -0.95
N GLN A 418 -12.07 -7.77 -1.33
CA GLN A 418 -10.95 -8.30 -0.55
C GLN A 418 -10.83 -7.59 0.82
N SER A 419 -10.25 -8.32 1.77
CA SER A 419 -9.86 -7.79 3.08
C SER A 419 -8.50 -7.12 2.97
N GLN A 420 -8.16 -6.24 3.90
CA GLN A 420 -6.82 -5.67 3.96
C GLN A 420 -5.88 -6.64 4.69
N ALA A 421 -4.65 -6.79 4.21
CA ALA A 421 -3.64 -7.55 4.95
C ALA A 421 -3.15 -6.76 6.17
N GLU A 422 -2.74 -7.47 7.22
CA GLU A 422 -2.21 -6.88 8.44
C GLU A 422 -1.16 -7.78 9.08
N TYR A 423 -0.47 -7.26 10.09
CA TYR A 423 0.50 -7.97 10.90
C TYR A 423 -0.13 -8.44 12.21
N SER A 424 -0.04 -9.74 12.50
CA SER A 424 -0.63 -10.33 13.69
C SER A 424 0.20 -11.52 14.19
N PRO A 425 0.33 -11.73 15.52
CA PRO A 425 0.90 -12.96 16.05
C PRO A 425 -0.03 -14.17 15.87
N LYS A 426 -1.31 -13.96 15.54
CA LYS A 426 -2.26 -15.03 15.27
C LYS A 426 -2.28 -15.38 13.78
N ASN A 427 -1.89 -16.61 13.45
CA ASN A 427 -1.95 -17.10 12.08
C ASN A 427 -3.40 -17.43 11.67
N ILE A 428 -3.91 -16.75 10.64
CA ILE A 428 -5.16 -17.08 9.95
C ILE A 428 -4.94 -17.43 8.46
N GLY A 429 -3.68 -17.52 8.04
CA GLY A 429 -3.28 -17.66 6.64
C GLY A 429 -3.27 -16.34 5.86
N HIS A 430 -2.93 -16.44 4.59
CA HIS A 430 -2.88 -15.33 3.65
C HIS A 430 -3.73 -15.67 2.42
N PHE A 431 -4.99 -15.24 2.43
CA PHE A 431 -5.98 -15.55 1.41
C PHE A 431 -5.52 -15.14 0.02
N GLY A 432 -5.06 -13.89 -0.19
CA GLY A 432 -4.64 -13.43 -1.53
C GLY A 432 -3.50 -14.25 -2.17
N LEU A 433 -2.62 -14.84 -1.37
CA LEU A 433 -1.49 -15.66 -1.85
C LEU A 433 -1.82 -17.17 -1.85
N ASN A 434 -2.99 -17.53 -1.34
CA ASN A 434 -3.41 -18.90 -1.03
C ASN A 434 -2.38 -19.68 -0.18
N LEU A 435 -1.87 -19.03 0.87
CA LEU A 435 -0.87 -19.63 1.78
C LEU A 435 -1.45 -19.85 3.18
N ARG A 436 -1.09 -20.97 3.80
CA ARG A 436 -1.53 -21.31 5.17
C ARG A 436 -0.78 -20.51 6.25
N ARG A 437 0.39 -19.99 5.92
CA ARG A 437 1.29 -19.24 6.79
C ARG A 437 2.19 -18.38 5.92
N TYR A 438 2.43 -17.16 6.34
CA TYR A 438 3.25 -16.20 5.62
C TYR A 438 3.75 -15.15 6.62
N ALA A 439 5.04 -14.86 6.59
CA ALA A 439 5.66 -13.84 7.42
C ALA A 439 6.70 -13.11 6.56
N HIS A 440 6.71 -11.78 6.61
CA HIS A 440 7.73 -11.02 5.87
C HIS A 440 9.09 -11.20 6.55
N PHE A 441 10.08 -11.64 5.78
CA PHE A 441 11.46 -11.91 6.18
C PHE A 441 12.49 -11.17 5.30
N THR A 442 12.08 -10.78 4.11
CA THR A 442 12.93 -10.46 2.96
C THR A 442 13.25 -8.97 2.77
N SER A 443 12.81 -8.09 3.68
CA SER A 443 13.13 -6.65 3.58
C SER A 443 13.30 -5.94 4.94
N PRO A 444 14.21 -6.42 5.82
CA PRO A 444 14.41 -5.86 7.16
C PRO A 444 15.03 -4.45 7.17
N ILE A 445 15.63 -3.97 6.08
CA ILE A 445 16.12 -2.58 6.01
C ILE A 445 14.97 -1.58 6.05
N ARG A 446 13.82 -1.96 5.48
CA ARG A 446 12.66 -1.06 5.26
C ARG A 446 11.37 -1.49 5.96
N ARG A 447 11.34 -2.64 6.64
CA ARG A 447 10.17 -3.14 7.39
C ARG A 447 10.58 -3.70 8.75
N TYR A 448 9.98 -3.17 9.81
CA TYR A 448 10.24 -3.64 11.18
C TYR A 448 9.69 -5.06 11.42
N ALA A 449 8.63 -5.46 10.69
CA ALA A 449 8.09 -6.82 10.73
C ALA A 449 9.17 -7.87 10.42
N ASP A 450 9.96 -7.63 9.37
CA ASP A 450 11.03 -8.52 8.93
C ASP A 450 12.18 -8.55 9.96
N LEU A 451 12.50 -7.42 10.59
CA LEU A 451 13.48 -7.36 11.68
C LEU A 451 13.08 -8.25 12.87
N ILE A 452 11.80 -8.28 13.25
CA ILE A 452 11.29 -9.19 14.29
C ILE A 452 11.45 -10.65 13.84
N VAL A 453 11.12 -10.97 12.59
CA VAL A 453 11.25 -12.34 12.06
C VAL A 453 12.72 -12.78 12.03
N HIS A 454 13.64 -11.89 11.68
CA HIS A 454 15.10 -12.13 11.76
C HIS A 454 15.52 -12.46 13.19
N ARG A 455 15.09 -11.65 14.17
CA ARG A 455 15.35 -11.90 15.60
C ARG A 455 14.79 -13.26 16.04
N GLY A 456 13.56 -13.59 15.63
CA GLY A 456 12.95 -14.90 15.90
C GLY A 456 13.81 -16.04 15.36
N LEU A 457 14.28 -15.94 14.11
CA LEU A 457 15.10 -16.99 13.49
C LEU A 457 16.45 -17.15 14.20
N ILE A 458 17.08 -16.05 14.59
CA ILE A 458 18.34 -16.07 15.34
C ILE A 458 18.16 -16.78 16.70
N ALA A 459 17.08 -16.46 17.44
CA ALA A 459 16.77 -17.11 18.72
C ALA A 459 16.46 -18.61 18.54
N ALA A 460 15.50 -18.93 17.68
CA ALA A 460 14.97 -20.28 17.49
C ALA A 460 16.00 -21.31 17.00
N LEU A 461 17.01 -20.84 16.28
CA LEU A 461 18.07 -21.65 15.68
C LEU A 461 19.43 -21.49 16.37
N GLY A 462 19.56 -20.62 17.37
CA GLY A 462 20.82 -20.38 18.06
C GLY A 462 21.91 -19.78 17.18
N LEU A 463 21.55 -18.88 16.25
CA LEU A 463 22.48 -18.28 15.27
C LEU A 463 23.31 -17.12 15.86
N GLY A 464 23.65 -17.20 17.14
CA GLY A 464 24.43 -16.18 17.84
C GLY A 464 23.61 -14.99 18.35
N PRO A 465 24.22 -13.80 18.55
CA PRO A 465 23.59 -12.70 19.25
C PRO A 465 22.53 -12.01 18.38
N GLY A 466 21.41 -11.61 18.98
CA GLY A 466 20.36 -10.82 18.30
C GLY A 466 19.08 -11.56 18.09
N GLY A 467 18.91 -12.64 18.86
CA GLY A 467 17.66 -13.33 18.97
C GLY A 467 16.57 -12.45 19.58
N LEU A 468 15.33 -12.83 19.29
CA LEU A 468 14.13 -12.32 19.92
C LEU A 468 14.25 -12.46 21.43
N THR A 469 13.91 -11.41 22.16
CA THR A 469 13.91 -11.44 23.64
C THR A 469 12.52 -11.76 24.16
N GLN A 470 12.40 -12.28 25.39
CA GLN A 470 11.10 -12.53 26.01
C GLN A 470 10.25 -11.25 26.10
N GLN A 471 10.87 -10.11 26.45
CA GLN A 471 10.18 -8.83 26.53
C GLN A 471 9.63 -8.37 25.18
N GLU A 472 10.34 -8.66 24.09
CA GLU A 472 9.88 -8.37 22.73
C GLU A 472 8.73 -9.31 22.33
N ALA A 473 8.88 -10.61 22.64
CA ALA A 473 7.87 -11.64 22.37
C ALA A 473 6.52 -11.33 23.07
N ASP A 474 6.56 -10.85 24.31
CA ASP A 474 5.36 -10.51 25.09
C ASP A 474 4.59 -9.31 24.49
N ARG A 475 5.22 -8.52 23.60
CA ARG A 475 4.64 -7.31 22.99
C ARG A 475 4.23 -7.49 21.52
N LEU A 476 4.32 -8.68 20.95
CA LEU A 476 4.08 -8.88 19.51
C LEU A 476 2.66 -8.50 19.06
N GLU A 477 1.65 -8.61 19.93
CA GLU A 477 0.29 -8.17 19.61
C GLU A 477 0.19 -6.65 19.47
N GLU A 478 0.76 -5.90 20.43
CA GLU A 478 0.86 -4.44 20.38
C GLU A 478 1.67 -3.98 19.17
N VAL A 479 2.83 -4.61 18.94
CA VAL A 479 3.74 -4.27 17.85
C VAL A 479 3.10 -4.57 16.49
N GLY A 480 2.41 -5.71 16.34
CA GLY A 480 1.69 -6.06 15.11
C GLY A 480 0.61 -5.03 14.75
N ALA A 481 -0.15 -4.56 15.74
CA ALA A 481 -1.14 -3.50 15.56
C ALA A 481 -0.49 -2.16 15.15
N LEU A 482 0.63 -1.80 15.79
CA LEU A 482 1.38 -0.58 15.51
C LEU A 482 1.93 -0.57 14.08
N ILE A 483 2.69 -1.59 13.67
CA ILE A 483 3.31 -1.63 12.34
C ILE A 483 2.27 -1.75 11.22
N SER A 484 1.12 -2.37 11.49
CA SER A 484 -0.02 -2.34 10.55
C SER A 484 -0.60 -0.94 10.39
N ALA A 485 -0.65 -0.14 11.46
CA ALA A 485 -1.09 1.24 11.40
C ALA A 485 -0.09 2.14 10.67
N THR A 486 1.21 1.95 10.88
CA THR A 486 2.26 2.72 10.17
C THR A 486 2.27 2.43 8.68
N GLU A 487 2.04 1.17 8.28
CA GLU A 487 1.93 0.78 6.87
C GLU A 487 0.74 1.49 6.20
N ARG A 488 -0.43 1.49 6.86
CA ARG A 488 -1.62 2.22 6.37
C ARG A 488 -1.38 3.72 6.26
N ARG A 489 -0.70 4.31 7.24
CA ARG A 489 -0.30 5.71 7.24
C ARG A 489 0.61 6.03 6.04
N ALA A 490 1.62 5.19 5.79
CA ALA A 490 2.54 5.34 4.67
C ALA A 490 1.81 5.30 3.32
N MET A 491 0.99 4.27 3.09
CA MET A 491 0.19 4.14 1.85
C MET A 491 -0.73 5.35 1.62
N ALA A 492 -1.33 5.89 2.68
CA ALA A 492 -2.18 7.07 2.57
C ALA A 492 -1.38 8.32 2.15
N ALA A 493 -0.20 8.54 2.73
CA ALA A 493 0.66 9.66 2.40
C ALA A 493 1.26 9.57 0.98
N GLU A 494 1.66 8.37 0.55
CA GLU A 494 2.14 8.13 -0.82
C GLU A 494 1.04 8.46 -1.84
N ARG A 495 -0.19 8.00 -1.59
CA ARG A 495 -1.35 8.34 -2.43
C ARG A 495 -1.66 9.83 -2.45
N ASP A 496 -1.70 10.49 -1.28
CA ASP A 496 -1.97 11.94 -1.19
C ASP A 496 -0.91 12.75 -1.96
N THR A 497 0.36 12.32 -1.93
CA THR A 497 1.44 12.95 -2.70
C THR A 497 1.23 12.78 -4.20
N VAL A 498 0.90 11.56 -4.65
CA VAL A 498 0.57 11.29 -6.06
C VAL A 498 -0.58 12.16 -6.52
N ASP A 499 -1.68 12.21 -5.77
CA ASP A 499 -2.88 12.99 -6.11
C ASP A 499 -2.56 14.49 -6.22
N ARG A 500 -1.73 15.03 -5.32
CA ARG A 500 -1.28 16.44 -5.37
C ARG A 500 -0.36 16.74 -6.55
N LEU A 501 0.60 15.87 -6.86
CA LEU A 501 1.52 16.06 -7.98
C LEU A 501 0.77 16.03 -9.31
N ILE A 502 -0.15 15.08 -9.48
CA ILE A 502 -0.97 15.01 -10.69
C ILE A 502 -1.94 16.18 -10.78
N ALA A 503 -2.58 16.58 -9.67
CA ALA A 503 -3.41 17.78 -9.66
C ALA A 503 -2.60 19.01 -10.08
N ALA A 504 -1.39 19.21 -9.55
CA ALA A 504 -0.52 20.30 -9.96
C ALA A 504 -0.18 20.24 -11.46
N TYR A 505 0.14 19.05 -11.98
CA TYR A 505 0.43 18.84 -13.40
C TYR A 505 -0.77 19.12 -14.33
N LEU A 506 -1.99 18.83 -13.87
CA LEU A 506 -3.22 19.05 -14.64
C LEU A 506 -3.82 20.45 -14.44
N ALA A 507 -3.28 21.28 -13.56
CA ALA A 507 -3.76 22.64 -13.31
C ALA A 507 -3.67 23.55 -14.55
N GLU A 508 -2.72 23.29 -15.45
CA GLU A 508 -2.56 24.01 -16.72
C GLU A 508 -3.49 23.51 -17.84
N ARG A 509 -4.26 22.45 -17.56
CA ARG A 509 -5.13 21.74 -18.53
C ARG A 509 -6.62 21.87 -18.18
N ILE A 510 -6.99 22.96 -17.52
CA ILE A 510 -8.41 23.23 -17.23
C ILE A 510 -9.16 23.43 -18.56
N ASN A 511 -10.34 22.82 -18.64
CA ASN A 511 -11.19 22.65 -19.83
C ASN A 511 -10.72 21.60 -20.84
N ASP A 512 -9.57 20.96 -20.63
CA ASP A 512 -9.20 19.78 -21.43
C ASP A 512 -10.14 18.62 -21.12
N THR A 513 -10.23 17.72 -22.10
CA THR A 513 -11.07 16.54 -22.06
C THR A 513 -10.21 15.28 -21.89
N PHE A 514 -10.69 14.34 -21.09
CA PHE A 514 -9.95 13.16 -20.70
C PHE A 514 -10.81 11.90 -20.78
N ASP A 515 -10.19 10.81 -21.22
CA ASP A 515 -10.71 9.48 -20.95
C ASP A 515 -10.60 9.18 -19.46
N ALA A 516 -11.73 8.80 -18.87
CA ALA A 516 -11.84 8.45 -17.47
C ALA A 516 -12.56 7.12 -17.29
N ARG A 517 -12.39 6.56 -16.10
CA ARG A 517 -13.14 5.41 -15.63
C ARG A 517 -13.84 5.75 -14.33
N ILE A 518 -15.12 5.42 -14.20
CA ILE A 518 -15.83 5.59 -12.93
C ILE A 518 -15.19 4.66 -11.89
N SER A 519 -14.46 5.23 -10.93
CA SER A 519 -13.78 4.50 -9.86
C SER A 519 -14.65 4.39 -8.61
N GLY A 520 -15.75 5.13 -8.51
CA GLY A 520 -16.66 5.03 -7.38
C GLY A 520 -18.00 5.71 -7.66
N VAL A 521 -19.03 5.22 -6.98
CA VAL A 521 -20.38 5.75 -7.10
C VAL A 521 -20.89 6.02 -5.70
N ALA A 522 -21.38 7.24 -5.47
CA ALA A 522 -21.94 7.65 -4.20
C ALA A 522 -23.20 8.49 -4.44
N LYS A 523 -24.01 8.68 -3.38
CA LYS A 523 -25.19 9.56 -3.43
C LYS A 523 -24.84 11.00 -3.85
N ALA A 524 -23.64 11.47 -3.52
CA ALA A 524 -23.19 12.83 -3.83
C ALA A 524 -22.70 12.98 -5.29
N GLY A 525 -22.41 11.89 -6.00
CA GLY A 525 -21.81 11.96 -7.33
C GLY A 525 -20.95 10.74 -7.69
N LEU A 526 -20.11 10.92 -8.70
CA LEU A 526 -19.23 9.90 -9.26
C LEU A 526 -17.78 10.24 -8.95
N PHE A 527 -17.02 9.26 -8.48
CA PHE A 527 -15.56 9.32 -8.48
C PHE A 527 -15.08 8.77 -9.81
N VAL A 528 -14.16 9.47 -10.45
CA VAL A 528 -13.57 9.09 -11.73
C VAL A 528 -12.06 9.04 -11.59
N GLN A 529 -11.45 7.99 -12.12
CA GLN A 529 -10.00 7.86 -12.23
C GLN A 529 -9.59 8.14 -13.67
N LEU A 530 -8.53 8.93 -13.86
CA LEU A 530 -7.90 9.10 -15.17
C LEU A 530 -6.89 7.98 -15.39
N PRO A 531 -7.14 6.96 -16.26
CA PRO A 531 -6.30 5.77 -16.32
C PRO A 531 -4.84 6.08 -16.64
N GLN A 532 -4.61 7.10 -17.47
CA GLN A 532 -3.28 7.56 -17.90
C GLN A 532 -2.45 8.15 -16.75
N TYR A 533 -3.10 8.80 -15.78
CA TYR A 533 -2.42 9.52 -14.70
C TYR A 533 -2.52 8.82 -13.34
N GLY A 534 -3.51 7.95 -13.15
CA GLY A 534 -3.77 7.25 -11.88
C GLY A 534 -4.46 8.09 -10.82
N ALA A 535 -4.65 9.39 -11.05
CA ALA A 535 -5.31 10.29 -10.12
C ALA A 535 -6.84 10.21 -10.21
N ASP A 536 -7.47 10.46 -9.07
CA ASP A 536 -8.91 10.50 -8.92
C ASP A 536 -9.46 11.94 -8.99
N GLY A 537 -10.71 12.05 -9.42
CA GLY A 537 -11.49 13.27 -9.34
C GLY A 537 -12.95 13.00 -9.07
N PHE A 538 -13.73 14.06 -9.01
CA PHE A 538 -15.12 14.00 -8.60
C PHE A 538 -16.05 14.75 -9.56
N ILE A 539 -17.17 14.11 -9.88
CA ILE A 539 -18.28 14.68 -10.64
C ILE A 539 -19.49 14.76 -9.70
N PRO A 540 -19.90 15.95 -9.25
CA PRO A 540 -21.09 16.11 -8.43
C PRO A 540 -22.34 15.61 -9.14
N VAL A 541 -23.26 14.95 -8.42
CA VAL A 541 -24.54 14.50 -9.00
C VAL A 541 -25.35 15.68 -9.57
N SER A 542 -25.19 16.87 -8.99
CA SER A 542 -25.86 18.10 -9.43
C SER A 542 -25.38 18.63 -10.78
N SER A 543 -24.22 18.18 -11.27
CA SER A 543 -23.73 18.51 -12.62
C SER A 543 -24.03 17.42 -13.65
N LEU A 544 -24.78 16.37 -13.26
CA LEU A 544 -25.26 15.37 -14.21
C LEU A 544 -26.60 15.84 -14.78
N ASP A 545 -26.62 16.17 -16.06
CA ASP A 545 -27.83 16.64 -16.73
C ASP A 545 -28.80 15.50 -17.09
N GLY A 546 -30.03 15.90 -17.38
CA GLY A 546 -31.02 15.05 -18.06
C GLY A 546 -31.93 14.21 -17.18
N ASP A 547 -31.68 14.08 -15.87
CA ASP A 547 -32.57 13.32 -14.96
C ASP A 547 -32.33 13.60 -13.46
N TYR A 548 -33.21 13.06 -12.62
CA TYR A 548 -32.95 12.86 -11.20
C TYR A 548 -32.29 11.50 -10.97
N TYR A 549 -31.00 11.51 -10.61
CA TYR A 549 -30.21 10.29 -10.44
C TYR A 549 -30.33 9.70 -9.03
N ILE A 550 -30.73 8.43 -8.95
CA ILE A 550 -30.86 7.66 -7.73
C ILE A 550 -29.68 6.69 -7.60
N TYR A 551 -29.06 6.67 -6.43
CA TYR A 551 -27.98 5.73 -6.13
C TYR A 551 -28.52 4.32 -5.85
N ASP A 552 -28.09 3.35 -6.66
CA ASP A 552 -28.26 1.92 -6.44
C ASP A 552 -26.95 1.33 -5.89
N GLU A 553 -26.98 0.94 -4.62
CA GLU A 553 -25.83 0.39 -3.91
C GLU A 553 -25.44 -1.02 -4.41
N THR A 554 -26.42 -1.85 -4.76
CA THR A 554 -26.19 -3.23 -5.22
C THR A 554 -25.61 -3.23 -6.63
N ALA A 555 -26.18 -2.44 -7.54
CA ALA A 555 -25.69 -2.32 -8.91
C ALA A 555 -24.45 -1.41 -9.02
N ARG A 556 -24.10 -0.68 -7.94
CA ARG A 556 -23.05 0.35 -7.89
C ARG A 556 -23.19 1.35 -9.03
N SER A 557 -24.36 1.97 -9.11
CA SER A 557 -24.72 2.88 -10.21
C SER A 557 -25.56 4.07 -9.75
N LEU A 558 -25.54 5.14 -10.55
CA LEU A 558 -26.49 6.24 -10.49
C LEU A 558 -27.47 6.07 -11.66
N PHE A 559 -28.75 5.93 -11.35
CA PHE A 559 -29.81 5.64 -12.32
C PHE A 559 -30.83 6.78 -12.39
N GLY A 560 -31.09 7.30 -13.58
CA GLY A 560 -32.09 8.34 -13.84
C GLY A 560 -33.51 7.82 -13.65
N GLU A 561 -34.28 8.47 -12.77
CA GLU A 561 -35.65 8.06 -12.43
C GLU A 561 -36.59 8.04 -13.64
N ARG A 562 -36.45 8.99 -14.57
CA ARG A 562 -37.35 9.18 -15.71
C ARG A 562 -36.89 8.43 -16.96
N THR A 563 -35.61 8.53 -17.28
CA THR A 563 -34.99 8.05 -18.52
C THR A 563 -34.63 6.57 -18.45
N GLY A 564 -34.35 6.07 -17.25
CA GLY A 564 -33.80 4.73 -17.02
C GLY A 564 -32.36 4.54 -17.53
N LYS A 565 -31.68 5.64 -17.83
CA LYS A 565 -30.26 5.67 -18.19
C LYS A 565 -29.42 6.08 -16.98
N GLY A 566 -28.14 5.76 -16.97
CA GLY A 566 -27.28 6.09 -15.86
C GLY A 566 -25.81 5.81 -16.09
N TYR A 567 -25.08 5.85 -14.98
CA TYR A 567 -23.64 5.65 -14.92
C TYR A 567 -23.33 4.58 -13.87
N GLN A 568 -22.46 3.64 -14.21
CA GLN A 568 -22.10 2.52 -13.37
C GLN A 568 -20.60 2.53 -13.06
N LEU A 569 -20.23 1.92 -11.93
CA LEU A 569 -18.84 1.64 -11.63
C LEU A 569 -18.11 1.01 -12.84
N ALA A 570 -16.84 1.36 -13.01
CA ALA A 570 -15.95 0.94 -14.08
C ALA A 570 -16.35 1.31 -15.52
N ASP A 571 -17.43 2.06 -15.73
CA ASP A 571 -17.75 2.63 -17.03
C ASP A 571 -16.60 3.50 -17.54
N ARG A 572 -16.28 3.36 -18.83
CA ARG A 572 -15.42 4.29 -19.55
C ARG A 572 -16.26 5.48 -19.94
N VAL A 573 -15.81 6.66 -19.57
CA VAL A 573 -16.49 7.94 -19.80
C VAL A 573 -15.48 8.99 -20.23
N GLU A 574 -15.96 9.98 -20.95
CA GLU A 574 -15.22 11.17 -21.32
C GLU A 574 -15.63 12.30 -20.37
N VAL A 575 -14.65 13.01 -19.82
CA VAL A 575 -14.86 14.04 -18.80
C VAL A 575 -14.06 15.30 -19.10
N ARG A 576 -14.59 16.46 -18.74
CA ARG A 576 -13.89 17.75 -18.85
C ARG A 576 -13.41 18.21 -17.50
N LEU A 577 -12.14 18.61 -17.39
CA LEU A 577 -11.60 19.15 -16.14
C LEU A 577 -12.10 20.58 -15.93
N LEU A 578 -12.82 20.84 -14.84
CA LEU A 578 -13.37 22.18 -14.55
C LEU A 578 -12.54 22.95 -13.52
N GLU A 579 -12.12 22.27 -12.46
CA GLU A 579 -11.40 22.91 -11.36
C GLU A 579 -10.34 21.97 -10.81
N VAL A 580 -9.22 22.56 -10.41
CA VAL A 580 -8.12 21.86 -9.74
C VAL A 580 -7.79 22.61 -8.46
N ALA A 581 -7.64 21.87 -7.36
CA ALA A 581 -7.06 22.34 -6.13
C ALA A 581 -5.78 21.54 -5.85
N PRO A 582 -4.62 21.97 -6.37
CA PRO A 582 -3.36 21.21 -6.29
C PRO A 582 -2.95 20.88 -4.86
N MET A 583 -3.09 21.86 -3.97
CA MET A 583 -2.79 21.71 -2.54
C MET A 583 -3.71 20.73 -1.81
N ALA A 584 -4.86 20.39 -2.37
CA ALA A 584 -5.76 19.40 -1.79
C ALA A 584 -5.74 18.07 -2.55
N GLY A 585 -4.92 17.94 -3.60
CA GLY A 585 -4.92 16.78 -4.50
C GLY A 585 -6.29 16.54 -5.16
N ALA A 586 -7.10 17.58 -5.32
CA ALA A 586 -8.51 17.43 -5.69
C ALA A 586 -8.81 18.03 -7.06
N MET A 587 -9.57 17.29 -7.87
CA MET A 587 -10.01 17.70 -9.20
C MET A 587 -11.52 17.54 -9.34
N ARG A 588 -12.18 18.54 -9.95
CA ARG A 588 -13.60 18.51 -10.28
C ARG A 588 -13.77 18.38 -11.78
N PHE A 589 -14.62 17.44 -12.18
CA PHE A 589 -14.90 17.15 -13.57
C PHE A 589 -16.38 17.40 -13.91
N GLU A 590 -16.62 17.63 -15.20
CA GLU A 590 -17.92 17.58 -15.86
C GLU A 590 -18.02 16.27 -16.64
N MET A 591 -19.19 15.63 -16.63
CA MET A 591 -19.45 14.45 -17.44
C MET A 591 -19.78 14.88 -18.88
N LEU A 592 -19.07 14.34 -19.87
CA LEU A 592 -19.37 14.57 -21.30
C LEU A 592 -20.05 13.38 -21.96
N SER A 593 -19.79 12.17 -21.47
CA SER A 593 -20.48 10.99 -21.97
C SER A 593 -21.95 10.97 -21.60
N ASP A 594 -22.80 10.61 -22.56
CA ASP A 594 -24.22 10.39 -22.32
C ASP A 594 -24.45 9.21 -21.36
N PRO A 595 -25.49 9.27 -20.51
CA PRO A 595 -25.84 8.16 -19.65
C PRO A 595 -26.30 6.97 -20.50
N LYS A 596 -25.81 5.77 -20.15
CA LYS A 596 -26.15 4.54 -20.89
C LYS A 596 -27.40 3.87 -20.29
N PRO A 597 -28.16 3.08 -21.08
CA PRO A 597 -29.20 2.23 -20.50
C PRO A 597 -28.59 1.26 -19.48
N LEU A 598 -29.13 1.23 -18.25
CA LEU A 598 -28.67 0.31 -17.22
C LEU A 598 -29.65 -0.85 -17.05
N PRO A 599 -29.17 -2.09 -16.86
CA PRO A 599 -30.01 -3.23 -16.52
C PRO A 599 -30.48 -3.12 -15.06
N GLY A 600 -31.48 -2.28 -14.79
CA GLY A 600 -31.99 -2.01 -13.43
C GLY A 600 -33.45 -1.55 -13.42
N SER A 601 -34.24 -2.10 -12.49
CA SER A 601 -35.70 -1.93 -12.42
C SER A 601 -36.11 -0.58 -11.82
N ARG A 602 -37.22 0.00 -12.29
CA ARG A 602 -37.92 1.20 -11.77
C ARG A 602 -38.35 1.14 -10.27
N ARG A 603 -37.85 0.19 -9.47
CA ARG A 603 -38.29 -0.03 -8.09
C ARG A 603 -37.23 0.41 -7.09
N SER A 604 -37.39 1.63 -6.58
CA SER A 604 -36.84 2.03 -5.29
C SER A 604 -37.28 1.04 -4.21
N PHE A 605 -36.35 0.21 -3.71
CA PHE A 605 -36.62 -0.74 -2.62
C PHE A 605 -37.02 -0.07 -1.30
N HIS A 606 -36.84 1.25 -1.17
CA HIS A 606 -37.26 2.00 0.01
C HIS A 606 -38.76 2.33 0.03
N LYS A 607 -39.47 2.34 -1.10
CA LYS A 607 -40.92 2.63 -1.12
C LYS A 607 -41.82 1.41 -0.94
N THR A 608 -41.29 0.18 -0.99
CA THR A 608 -42.10 -1.04 -0.92
C THR A 608 -42.55 -1.41 0.49
N LYS A 609 -41.89 -0.90 1.55
CA LYS A 609 -42.32 -1.17 2.95
C LYS A 609 -43.53 -0.32 3.41
N GLY A 610 -43.94 0.71 2.65
CA GLY A 610 -45.00 1.63 3.06
C GLY A 610 -46.42 1.31 2.54
N ARG A 611 -46.59 0.41 1.56
CA ARG A 611 -47.88 0.22 0.86
C ARG A 611 -48.57 -1.13 1.06
N ALA A 612 -47.95 -2.09 1.76
CA ALA A 612 -48.53 -3.42 1.97
C ALA A 612 -49.49 -3.52 3.18
N ARG A 613 -49.93 -2.40 3.78
CA ARG A 613 -50.86 -2.40 4.93
C ARG A 613 -52.21 -1.70 4.70
N ALA A 614 -52.55 -1.34 3.47
CA ALA A 614 -53.80 -0.65 3.16
C ALA A 614 -54.63 -1.37 2.09
N SER A 615 -54.93 -2.66 2.30
CA SER A 615 -56.06 -3.34 1.63
C SER A 615 -56.39 -4.68 2.31
N GLN A 616 -56.86 -4.64 3.55
CA GLN A 616 -57.73 -5.70 4.05
C GLN A 616 -59.11 -5.09 4.28
N SER A 617 -59.96 -5.23 3.27
CA SER A 617 -61.37 -4.92 3.32
C SER A 617 -62.04 -5.82 4.36
N ARG A 618 -62.69 -5.20 5.35
CA ARG A 618 -63.63 -5.86 6.26
C ARG A 618 -64.77 -6.49 5.45
N MET A 619 -64.80 -7.82 5.34
CA MET A 619 -66.03 -8.55 5.04
C MET A 619 -66.74 -8.84 6.36
N GLY A 620 -67.93 -8.25 6.53
CA GLY A 620 -68.82 -8.50 7.67
C GLY A 620 -69.46 -9.89 7.61
N PRO A 621 -70.00 -10.39 8.74
CA PRO A 621 -70.56 -11.73 8.82
C PRO A 621 -71.99 -11.75 8.30
N ARG A 622 -72.26 -12.52 7.24
CA ARG A 622 -73.62 -12.93 6.86
C ARG A 622 -73.96 -14.22 7.63
N GLY A 623 -75.01 -14.14 8.44
CA GLY A 623 -75.53 -15.26 9.20
C GLY A 623 -76.56 -16.12 8.44
N ARG A 624 -76.65 -17.37 8.93
CA ARG A 624 -77.85 -18.22 9.15
C ARG A 624 -78.67 -18.67 7.92
N ARG A 625 -78.87 -19.98 7.74
CA ARG A 625 -79.84 -20.86 8.45
C ARG A 625 -79.97 -22.24 7.75
N ARG A 626 -80.20 -23.24 8.61
CA ARG A 626 -80.69 -24.62 8.41
C ARG A 626 -79.74 -25.63 7.77
#